data_AF-A0A7W8BCJ7-F1
#
_entry.id   AF-A0A7W8BCJ7-F1
#
_cell.length_a   1.000
_cell.length_b   1.000
_cell.length_c   1.000
_cell.angle_alpha   90.00
_cell.angle_beta   90.00
_cell.angle_gamma   90.00
#
_symmetry.space_group_name_H-M   'P 1'
#
loop_
_entity.id
_entity.type
_entity.pdbx_description
1 polymer ?
#
loop_
_entity_poly.entity_id
_entity_poly.type
_entity_poly.pdbx_seq_one_letter_code
_entity_poly.pdbx_strand_id
1 'polypeptide(L)'
;MSLRYGGSTPRLGYSTGGRERGRHGVADTTAGTDHPIKTRAEIEATPTTPHVRTLMRTCWNLGGLPEYTPLRLRPWTHTLGYRGHILTKSRTYSTTYTALRTQRTEHQLGMAVTVHPDTATTDAYWRYSGSGHTPGAALIATGTAEDLARNREIAREARFYARGEPV
;
A
#
# COMPACT_ATOMS: atom_id res chain seq x y z
N MET A 1 48.27 48.06 -24.09
CA MET A 1 47.99 49.17 -23.17
C MET A 1 47.31 48.59 -21.94
N SER A 2 48.03 48.56 -20.83
CA SER A 2 47.63 47.94 -19.56
C SER A 2 46.91 48.97 -18.70
N LEU A 3 45.80 48.58 -18.08
CA LEU A 3 45.33 49.22 -16.84
C LEU A 3 44.61 48.16 -16.00
N ARG A 4 45.36 47.66 -15.02
CA ARG A 4 44.80 47.10 -13.80
C ARG A 4 44.24 48.25 -12.96
N TYR A 5 43.06 48.06 -12.39
CA TYR A 5 42.65 48.74 -11.17
C TYR A 5 42.21 47.68 -10.16
N GLY A 6 42.90 47.65 -9.02
CA GLY A 6 42.52 46.87 -7.86
C GLY A 6 41.56 47.68 -6.97
N GLY A 7 40.58 47.00 -6.40
CA GLY A 7 39.60 47.56 -5.47
C GLY A 7 38.98 46.47 -4.61
N SER A 8 39.67 46.17 -3.50
CA SER A 8 39.26 45.49 -2.27
C SER A 8 37.81 45.83 -1.82
N THR A 9 36.87 44.86 -1.74
CA THR A 9 36.21 44.24 -0.54
C THR A 9 34.66 44.26 -0.71
N PRO A 10 33.83 43.52 0.06
CA PRO A 10 34.05 42.32 0.87
C PRO A 10 33.12 41.14 0.47
N ARG A 11 33.40 39.99 1.10
CA ARG A 11 32.61 38.75 1.09
C ARG A 11 31.14 38.98 1.47
N LEU A 12 30.21 38.51 0.65
CA LEU A 12 28.91 38.02 1.11
C LEU A 12 28.83 36.53 0.77
N GLY A 13 29.18 35.70 1.76
CA GLY A 13 28.95 34.27 1.67
C GLY A 13 27.45 34.03 1.63
N TYR A 14 26.93 33.64 0.48
CA TYR A 14 25.64 32.97 0.47
C TYR A 14 25.88 31.59 1.08
N SER A 15 25.38 31.43 2.30
CA SER A 15 25.19 30.15 2.95
C SER A 15 24.43 29.23 2.00
N THR A 16 25.14 28.28 1.40
CA THR A 16 24.55 27.06 0.86
C THR A 16 24.06 26.24 2.04
N GLY A 17 22.90 26.66 2.58
CA GLY A 17 22.11 25.85 3.48
C GLY A 17 21.65 24.62 2.72
N GLY A 18 22.48 23.58 2.76
CA GLY A 18 22.14 22.23 2.36
C GLY A 18 20.91 21.83 3.18
N ARG A 19 19.74 22.02 2.58
CA ARG A 19 18.54 21.30 3.02
C ARG A 19 18.84 19.85 2.73
N GLU A 20 19.37 19.18 3.75
CA GLU A 20 19.16 17.76 3.94
C GLU A 20 17.67 17.55 3.68
N ARG A 21 17.37 17.04 2.49
CA ARG A 21 16.10 16.40 2.23
C ARG A 21 16.12 15.19 3.14
N GLY A 22 15.68 15.41 4.38
CA GLY A 22 15.21 14.36 5.23
C GLY A 22 14.33 13.51 4.34
N ARG A 23 14.82 12.31 4.03
CA ARG A 23 13.95 11.25 3.56
C ARG A 23 12.92 11.15 4.67
N HIS A 24 11.76 11.78 4.48
CA HIS A 24 10.55 11.37 5.16
C HIS A 24 10.23 10.01 4.54
N GLY A 25 11.02 9.01 4.93
CA GLY A 25 10.73 7.63 4.65
C GLY A 25 9.34 7.41 5.19
N VAL A 26 8.47 6.86 4.35
CA VAL A 26 7.23 6.21 4.76
C VAL A 26 7.65 4.99 5.59
N ALA A 27 8.12 5.25 6.81
CA ALA A 27 8.63 4.26 7.74
C ALA A 27 7.56 3.81 8.73
N ASP A 28 6.32 4.26 8.57
CA ASP A 28 5.15 3.57 9.14
C ASP A 28 4.78 2.40 8.24
N THR A 29 5.76 1.53 7.95
CA THR A 29 5.48 0.24 7.33
C THR A 29 4.81 -0.61 8.40
N THR A 30 3.51 -0.38 8.53
CA THR A 30 2.55 -1.13 9.31
C THR A 30 2.70 -2.60 8.92
N ALA A 31 3.43 -3.36 9.73
CA ALA A 31 3.31 -4.81 9.67
C ALA A 31 1.87 -5.13 10.10
N GLY A 32 1.27 -6.07 9.39
CA GLY A 32 -0.16 -6.11 9.25
C GLY A 32 -0.61 -7.50 8.86
N THR A 33 -1.67 -7.99 9.50
CA THR A 33 -2.18 -9.33 9.27
C THR A 33 -3.08 -9.34 8.03
N ASP A 34 -2.74 -10.15 7.04
CA ASP A 34 -3.49 -10.37 5.79
C ASP A 34 -4.51 -11.50 5.88
N HIS A 35 -4.57 -12.19 7.01
CA HIS A 35 -5.52 -13.27 7.28
C HIS A 35 -6.57 -12.91 8.34
N PRO A 36 -7.77 -13.52 8.29
CA PRO A 36 -8.79 -13.35 9.32
C PRO A 36 -8.25 -13.68 10.71
N ILE A 37 -8.62 -12.85 11.69
CA ILE A 37 -8.30 -13.04 13.10
C ILE A 37 -9.46 -13.78 13.76
N LYS A 38 -9.16 -14.87 14.47
CA LYS A 38 -10.14 -15.76 15.11
C LYS A 38 -10.21 -15.59 16.62
N THR A 39 -9.14 -15.09 17.23
CA THR A 39 -9.06 -14.90 18.68
C THR A 39 -8.57 -13.51 19.06
N ARG A 40 -8.89 -13.08 20.28
CA ARG A 40 -8.37 -11.81 20.81
C ARG A 40 -6.85 -11.86 21.03
N ALA A 41 -6.31 -13.04 21.37
CA ALA A 41 -4.87 -13.24 21.54
C ALA A 41 -4.08 -13.00 20.25
N GLU A 42 -4.64 -13.40 19.10
CA GLU A 42 -4.05 -13.10 17.79
C GLU A 42 -3.92 -11.59 17.54
N ILE A 43 -4.86 -10.75 17.99
CA ILE A 43 -4.76 -9.27 17.89
C ILE A 43 -3.53 -8.76 18.64
N GLU A 44 -3.23 -9.33 19.81
CA GLU A 44 -2.09 -8.92 20.63
C GLU A 44 -0.75 -9.40 20.07
N ALA A 45 -0.76 -10.53 19.38
CA ALA A 45 0.40 -11.09 18.68
C ALA A 45 0.69 -10.37 17.35
N THR A 46 -0.31 -9.70 16.75
CA THR A 46 -0.12 -8.97 15.49
C THR A 46 0.91 -7.84 15.65
N PRO A 47 1.95 -7.80 14.80
CA PRO A 47 2.97 -6.75 14.82
C PRO A 47 2.44 -5.45 14.20
N THR A 48 1.56 -4.73 14.90
CA THR A 48 0.97 -3.45 14.48
C THR A 48 1.33 -2.32 15.43
N THR A 49 1.12 -1.06 15.00
CA THR A 49 1.27 0.10 15.88
C THR A 49 0.26 0.05 17.04
N PRO A 50 0.54 0.68 18.19
CA PRO A 50 -0.39 0.72 19.32
C PRO A 50 -1.77 1.28 18.96
N HIS A 51 -1.83 2.25 18.04
CA HIS A 51 -3.07 2.84 17.55
C HIS A 51 -3.91 1.80 16.79
N VAL A 52 -3.32 1.13 15.81
CA VAL A 52 -4.00 0.09 15.01
C VAL A 52 -4.49 -1.05 15.91
N ARG A 53 -3.66 -1.51 16.84
CA ARG A 53 -4.06 -2.52 17.83
C ARG A 53 -5.26 -2.07 18.67
N THR A 54 -5.32 -0.78 19.02
CA THR A 54 -6.47 -0.22 19.74
C THR A 54 -7.74 -0.25 18.90
N LEU A 55 -7.67 0.12 17.62
CA LEU A 55 -8.79 0.01 16.68
C LEU A 55 -9.25 -1.44 16.48
N MET A 56 -8.31 -2.39 16.39
CA MET A 56 -8.64 -3.81 16.27
C MET A 56 -9.38 -4.32 17.52
N ARG A 57 -8.94 -3.93 18.72
CA ARG A 57 -9.62 -4.28 19.98
C ARG A 57 -11.01 -3.69 20.08
N THR A 58 -11.20 -2.42 19.72
CA THR A 58 -12.53 -1.79 19.77
C THR A 58 -13.48 -2.46 18.78
N CYS A 59 -13.03 -2.72 17.55
CA CYS A 59 -13.80 -3.47 16.55
C CYS A 59 -14.19 -4.87 17.05
N TRP A 60 -13.25 -5.59 17.66
CA TRP A 60 -13.47 -6.93 18.22
C TRP A 60 -14.52 -6.95 19.33
N ASN A 61 -14.47 -5.94 20.22
CA ASN A 61 -15.43 -5.77 21.31
C ASN A 61 -16.82 -5.43 20.78
N LEU A 62 -16.93 -4.49 19.83
CA LEU A 62 -18.19 -4.13 19.20
C LEU A 62 -18.82 -5.31 18.46
N GLY A 63 -18.02 -6.13 17.78
CA GLY A 63 -18.50 -7.36 17.13
C GLY A 63 -18.98 -8.46 18.07
N GLY A 64 -18.86 -8.29 19.39
CA GLY A 64 -19.46 -9.15 20.41
C GLY A 64 -20.84 -8.70 20.89
N LEU A 65 -21.30 -7.51 20.49
CA LEU A 65 -22.60 -6.97 20.91
C LEU A 65 -23.71 -7.45 19.96
N PRO A 66 -24.89 -7.86 20.49
CA PRO A 66 -26.00 -8.33 19.67
C PRO A 66 -26.44 -7.33 18.60
N GLU A 67 -26.43 -6.03 18.93
CA GLU A 67 -26.81 -4.92 18.05
C GLU A 67 -25.99 -4.86 16.76
N TYR A 68 -24.72 -5.27 16.81
CA TYR A 68 -23.80 -5.22 15.66
C TYR A 68 -23.60 -6.59 15.00
N THR A 69 -24.40 -7.60 15.35
CA THR A 69 -24.37 -8.93 14.73
C THR A 69 -24.46 -8.88 13.19
N PRO A 70 -25.36 -8.06 12.59
CA PRO A 70 -25.47 -7.99 11.12
C PRO A 70 -24.19 -7.47 10.43
N LEU A 71 -23.39 -6.66 11.13
CA LEU A 71 -22.18 -6.05 10.58
C LEU A 71 -20.99 -7.02 10.53
N ARG A 72 -21.07 -8.15 11.26
CA ARG A 72 -20.04 -9.21 11.26
C ARG A 72 -18.62 -8.68 11.47
N LEU A 73 -18.42 -7.77 12.43
CA LEU A 73 -17.18 -7.01 12.61
C LEU A 73 -15.94 -7.86 12.95
N ARG A 74 -16.10 -8.96 13.69
CA ARG A 74 -14.99 -9.84 14.09
C ARG A 74 -14.23 -10.45 12.89
N PRO A 75 -14.90 -11.10 11.92
CA PRO A 75 -14.27 -11.56 10.68
C PRO A 75 -13.42 -10.50 9.96
N TRP A 76 -13.85 -9.24 9.99
CA TRP A 76 -13.20 -8.15 9.27
C TRP A 76 -12.15 -7.39 10.09
N THR A 77 -11.94 -7.75 11.36
CA THR A 77 -11.02 -7.02 12.26
C THR A 77 -9.58 -6.97 11.72
N HIS A 78 -9.14 -8.02 11.04
CA HIS A 78 -7.82 -8.09 10.41
C HIS A 78 -7.59 -6.99 9.37
N THR A 79 -8.64 -6.51 8.69
CA THR A 79 -8.52 -5.45 7.67
C THR A 79 -7.99 -4.15 8.25
N LEU A 80 -8.24 -3.86 9.54
CA LEU A 80 -7.70 -2.70 10.24
C LEU A 80 -6.17 -2.76 10.40
N GLY A 81 -5.62 -3.97 10.38
CA GLY A 81 -4.19 -4.22 10.38
C GLY A 81 -3.60 -4.34 8.98
N TYR A 82 -4.38 -4.32 7.89
CA TYR A 82 -3.84 -4.59 6.55
C TYR A 82 -2.82 -3.52 6.10
N ARG A 83 -1.82 -3.95 5.33
CA ARG A 83 -0.71 -3.11 4.84
C ARG A 83 -1.20 -2.16 3.75
N GLY A 84 -1.61 -0.95 4.12
CA GLY A 84 -2.01 0.11 3.20
C GLY A 84 -2.93 1.14 3.86
N HIS A 85 -3.03 2.35 3.29
CA HIS A 85 -3.95 3.35 3.81
C HIS A 85 -5.40 2.88 3.65
N ILE A 86 -6.05 2.53 4.77
CA ILE A 86 -7.50 2.28 4.79
C ILE A 86 -8.18 3.63 4.63
N LEU A 87 -8.66 3.90 3.42
CA LEU A 87 -9.49 5.05 3.16
C LEU A 87 -10.93 4.73 3.59
N THR A 88 -11.35 5.28 4.72
CA THR A 88 -12.76 5.29 5.09
C THR A 88 -13.45 6.40 4.31
N LYS A 89 -14.41 6.05 3.46
CA LYS A 89 -15.23 7.03 2.73
C LYS A 89 -16.45 7.38 3.58
N SER A 90 -16.59 8.66 3.95
CA SER A 90 -17.83 9.17 4.53
C SER A 90 -18.88 9.36 3.44
N ARG A 91 -20.13 8.99 3.70
CA ARG A 91 -21.23 9.17 2.73
C ARG A 91 -21.48 10.65 2.40
N THR A 92 -21.33 11.53 3.37
CA THR A 92 -21.64 12.97 3.22
C THR A 92 -20.45 13.77 2.69
N TYR A 93 -19.22 13.34 2.99
CA TYR A 93 -18.02 14.15 2.73
C TYR A 93 -17.08 13.55 1.69
N SER A 94 -17.27 12.29 1.25
CA SER A 94 -16.42 11.69 0.22
C SER A 94 -17.02 11.84 -1.17
N THR A 95 -16.24 12.39 -2.09
CA THR A 95 -16.58 12.45 -3.51
C THR A 95 -16.32 11.11 -4.21
N THR A 96 -16.96 10.88 -5.35
CA THR A 96 -16.75 9.66 -6.12
C THR A 96 -15.44 9.74 -6.89
N TYR A 97 -14.82 8.58 -7.12
CA TYR A 97 -13.60 8.53 -7.95
C TYR A 97 -13.92 8.99 -9.38
N THR A 98 -15.14 8.77 -9.87
CA THR A 98 -15.63 9.29 -11.15
C THR A 98 -15.59 10.81 -11.19
N ALA A 99 -16.16 11.49 -10.19
CA ALA A 99 -16.13 12.95 -10.13
C ALA A 99 -14.70 13.51 -10.10
N LEU A 100 -13.79 12.86 -9.36
CA LEU A 100 -12.38 13.22 -9.36
C LEU A 100 -11.68 12.99 -10.70
N ARG A 101 -12.04 11.93 -11.44
CA ARG A 101 -11.49 11.69 -12.79
C ARG A 101 -11.99 12.77 -13.75
N THR A 102 -13.30 13.02 -13.79
CA THR A 102 -13.92 14.04 -14.65
C THR A 102 -13.30 15.41 -14.42
N GLN A 103 -13.17 15.84 -13.17
CA GLN A 103 -12.56 17.14 -12.84
C GLN A 103 -11.09 17.23 -13.30
N ARG A 104 -10.34 16.13 -13.23
CA ARG A 104 -8.96 16.09 -13.75
C ARG A 104 -8.92 16.17 -15.28
N THR A 105 -9.83 15.48 -15.97
CA THR A 105 -9.94 15.54 -17.43
C THR A 105 -10.30 16.95 -17.88
N GLU A 106 -11.27 17.60 -17.23
CA GLU A 106 -11.65 18.98 -17.50
C GLU A 106 -10.50 19.95 -17.22
N HIS A 107 -9.78 19.77 -16.12
CA HIS A 107 -8.59 20.56 -15.81
C HIS A 107 -7.48 20.37 -16.88
N GLN A 108 -7.25 19.14 -17.34
CA GLN A 108 -6.27 18.87 -18.41
C GLN A 108 -6.68 19.49 -19.75
N LEU A 109 -7.96 19.43 -20.10
CA LEU A 109 -8.50 20.05 -21.31
C LEU A 109 -8.47 21.58 -21.25
N GLY A 110 -8.75 22.17 -20.08
CA GLY A 110 -8.62 23.62 -19.85
C GLY A 110 -7.16 24.10 -19.76
N MET A 111 -6.21 23.18 -19.54
CA MET A 111 -4.76 23.42 -19.58
C MET A 111 -4.13 23.02 -20.91
N ALA A 112 -4.93 22.61 -21.91
CA ALA A 112 -4.45 22.46 -23.26
C ALA A 112 -4.05 23.85 -23.78
N VAL A 113 -2.77 24.20 -23.57
CA VAL A 113 -2.03 25.15 -24.42
C VAL A 113 -2.46 24.88 -25.84
N THR A 114 -2.83 25.92 -26.59
CA THR A 114 -3.23 25.87 -27.99
C THR A 114 -2.28 24.99 -28.81
N VAL A 115 -2.54 23.68 -28.86
CA VAL A 115 -1.83 22.76 -29.74
C VAL A 115 -2.58 22.89 -31.05
N HIS A 116 -1.91 23.51 -32.03
CA HIS A 116 -2.42 23.54 -33.39
C HIS A 116 -2.78 22.10 -33.81
N PRO A 117 -3.96 21.87 -34.39
CA PRO A 117 -4.43 20.53 -34.75
C PRO A 117 -3.49 19.80 -35.73
N ASP A 118 -2.56 20.53 -36.36
CA ASP A 118 -1.61 20.00 -37.34
C ASP A 118 -0.27 19.53 -36.71
N THR A 119 -0.06 19.66 -35.40
CA THR A 119 1.17 19.21 -34.71
C THR A 119 0.96 18.18 -33.60
N ALA A 120 -0.28 17.79 -33.33
CA ALA A 120 -0.61 16.82 -32.27
C ALA A 120 -0.57 15.37 -32.75
N THR A 121 0.62 14.81 -32.98
CA THR A 121 0.77 13.36 -33.15
C THR A 121 0.58 12.67 -31.80
N THR A 122 -0.60 12.07 -31.57
CA THR A 122 -0.88 11.29 -30.37
C THR A 122 -0.35 9.88 -30.57
N ASP A 123 0.91 9.65 -30.19
CA ASP A 123 1.56 8.34 -30.36
C ASP A 123 1.20 7.42 -29.18
N ALA A 124 0.06 6.75 -29.28
CA ALA A 124 -0.44 5.82 -28.25
C ALA A 124 0.05 4.38 -28.48
N TYR A 125 1.36 4.18 -28.62
CA TYR A 125 1.93 2.84 -28.67
C TYR A 125 2.32 2.34 -27.29
N TRP A 126 1.52 1.41 -26.77
CA TRP A 126 1.87 0.67 -25.56
C TRP A 126 2.83 -0.46 -25.94
N ARG A 127 4.09 -0.34 -25.50
CA ARG A 127 5.06 -1.44 -25.59
C ARG A 127 5.15 -2.15 -24.25
N TYR A 128 5.09 -3.48 -24.27
CA TYR A 128 5.34 -4.29 -23.09
C TYR A 128 6.72 -3.94 -22.51
N SER A 129 6.75 -3.39 -21.29
CA SER A 129 7.96 -2.91 -20.61
C SER A 129 8.57 -3.97 -19.67
N GLY A 130 7.96 -5.15 -19.57
CA GLY A 130 8.38 -6.23 -18.66
C GLY A 130 7.44 -6.41 -17.46
N SER A 131 7.48 -7.59 -16.86
CA SER A 131 6.64 -8.00 -15.72
C SER A 131 7.39 -8.08 -14.39
N GLY A 132 8.65 -7.66 -14.33
CA GLY A 132 9.44 -7.59 -13.09
C GLY A 132 9.86 -8.94 -12.50
N HIS A 133 9.57 -10.05 -13.16
CA HIS A 133 10.04 -11.36 -12.72
C HIS A 133 11.50 -11.57 -13.16
N THR A 134 12.40 -11.60 -12.19
CA THR A 134 13.78 -12.05 -12.43
C THR A 134 13.78 -13.57 -12.65
N PRO A 135 14.81 -14.15 -13.30
CA PRO A 135 14.94 -15.61 -13.39
C PRO A 135 14.90 -16.30 -12.01
N GLY A 136 15.39 -15.62 -10.96
CA GLY A 136 15.28 -16.10 -9.57
C GLY A 136 13.85 -16.11 -9.01
N ALA A 137 12.97 -15.20 -9.47
CA ALA A 137 11.56 -15.20 -9.08
C ALA A 137 10.82 -16.45 -9.56
N ALA A 138 11.23 -17.03 -10.69
CA ALA A 138 10.69 -18.30 -11.16
C ALA A 138 11.03 -19.45 -10.19
N LEU A 139 12.26 -19.47 -9.64
CA LEU A 139 12.67 -20.48 -8.66
C LEU A 139 11.90 -20.35 -7.35
N ILE A 140 11.66 -19.11 -6.88
CA ILE A 140 10.84 -18.85 -5.69
C ILE A 140 9.38 -19.30 -5.92
N ALA A 141 8.83 -19.03 -7.10
CA ALA A 141 7.48 -19.45 -7.46
C ALA A 141 7.36 -20.99 -7.49
N THR A 142 8.34 -21.68 -8.07
CA THR A 142 8.40 -23.15 -8.06
C THR A 142 8.48 -23.69 -6.64
N GLY A 143 9.38 -23.17 -5.80
CA GLY A 143 9.48 -23.61 -4.40
C GLY A 143 8.19 -23.38 -3.61
N THR A 144 7.53 -22.24 -3.81
CA THR A 144 6.23 -21.94 -3.18
C THR A 144 5.14 -22.93 -3.64
N ALA A 145 5.15 -23.34 -4.91
CA ALA A 145 4.20 -24.30 -5.45
C ALA A 145 4.42 -25.71 -4.88
N GLU A 146 5.69 -26.13 -4.74
CA GLU A 146 6.07 -27.40 -4.13
C GLU A 146 5.69 -27.46 -2.65
N ASP A 147 5.95 -26.40 -1.89
CA ASP A 147 5.57 -26.29 -0.48
C ASP A 147 4.04 -26.36 -0.30
N LEU A 148 3.29 -25.72 -1.20
CA LEU A 148 1.83 -25.78 -1.17
C LEU A 148 1.29 -27.17 -1.49
N ALA A 149 1.90 -27.88 -2.44
CA ALA A 149 1.55 -29.26 -2.76
C ALA A 149 1.81 -30.20 -1.56
N ARG A 150 2.99 -30.10 -0.94
CA ARG A 150 3.37 -30.87 0.24
C ARG A 150 2.46 -30.58 1.43
N ASN A 151 2.16 -29.31 1.69
CA ASN A 151 1.24 -28.92 2.75
C ASN A 151 -0.18 -29.48 2.54
N ARG A 152 -0.64 -29.58 1.29
CA ARG A 152 -1.95 -30.17 0.96
C ARG A 152 -1.97 -31.68 1.20
N GLU A 153 -0.88 -32.38 0.91
CA GLU A 153 -0.74 -33.82 1.18
C GLU A 153 -0.74 -34.10 2.68
N ILE A 154 0.11 -33.40 3.44
CA ILE A 154 0.15 -33.48 4.90
C ILE A 154 -1.23 -33.15 5.51
N ALA A 155 -1.93 -32.12 5.00
CA ALA A 155 -3.27 -31.79 5.47
C ALA A 155 -4.32 -32.85 5.12
N ARG A 156 -4.16 -33.59 4.00
CA ARG A 156 -5.04 -34.71 3.63
C ARG A 156 -4.80 -35.90 4.55
N GLU A 157 -3.54 -36.26 4.79
CA GLU A 157 -3.15 -37.33 5.71
C GLU A 157 -3.61 -37.01 7.13
N ALA A 158 -3.36 -35.80 7.63
CA ALA A 158 -3.84 -35.37 8.95
C ALA A 158 -5.38 -35.47 9.07
N ARG A 159 -6.12 -35.15 8.00
CA ARG A 159 -7.59 -35.32 7.94
C ARG A 159 -8.02 -36.79 7.82
N PHE A 160 -7.19 -37.65 7.25
CA PHE A 160 -7.42 -39.09 7.17
C PHE A 160 -7.23 -39.73 8.56
N TYR A 161 -6.09 -39.47 9.21
CA TYR A 161 -5.82 -39.92 10.58
C TYR A 161 -6.81 -39.35 11.60
N ALA A 162 -7.25 -38.10 11.43
CA ALA A 162 -8.28 -37.50 12.30
C ALA A 162 -9.69 -38.10 12.13
N ARG A 163 -9.97 -38.85 11.04
CA ARG A 163 -11.24 -39.54 10.80
C ARG A 163 -11.27 -40.98 11.32
N GLY A 164 -10.15 -41.51 11.82
CA GLY A 164 -10.14 -42.72 12.66
C GLY A 164 -10.32 -44.06 11.94
N GLU A 165 -9.86 -44.22 10.70
CA GLU A 165 -9.74 -45.55 10.09
C GLU A 165 -8.28 -46.04 10.17
N PRO A 166 -7.94 -46.91 11.14
CA PRO A 166 -6.70 -47.66 11.09
C PRO A 166 -6.83 -48.81 10.06
N VAL A 167 -5.72 -49.14 9.41
CA VAL A 167 -5.55 -50.32 8.54
C VAL A 167 -5.76 -51.60 9.33
#